data_AF-A0A7K4FTU2-F1
#
_entry.id   AF-A0A7K4FTU2-F1
#
_cell.length_a   1.000
_cell.length_b   1.000
_cell.length_c   1.000
_cell.angle_alpha   90.00
_cell.angle_beta   90.00
_cell.angle_gamma   90.00
#
_symmetry.space_group_name_H-M   'P 1'
#
loop_
_entity.id
_entity.type
_entity.pdbx_description
1 polymer ?
#
loop_
_entity_poly.entity_id
_entity_poly.type
_entity_poly.pdbx_seq_one_letter_code
_entity_poly.pdbx_strand_id
1 'polypeptide(L)'
;MSLFNKGEKKIYHVDHLPEEMKIAIKTIIDSTLPEVAKSYGLNYAYPRVGEPIFIPFGRLDGKFKDTQKAYSKILEEVEKAKEIGISKYQEWYAKAKFYDHYRITFYSTVDKNKGMMIGIGANPLLATPDERILKISQYIEGKKVLITNSAIAGQIPFMNANVRFKDNVIERKDEIIDAFLWANKTFHDRYDKDKIYDTEVGRTYMSRMFDEISNTLGNFRGDQEADVVIVPVIAEGKTFYGKKVLEAWKEEPFKKMIEDGRFHELEIT
;
A
#
# COMPACT_ATOMS: atom_id res chain seq x y z
N MET A 1 40.77 -18.75 6.95
CA MET A 1 39.59 -18.48 6.10
C MET A 1 38.57 -19.58 6.37
N SER A 2 37.38 -19.25 6.88
CA SER A 2 36.35 -20.24 7.21
C SER A 2 35.57 -20.62 5.95
N LEU A 3 35.54 -21.93 5.66
CA LEU A 3 35.03 -22.60 4.46
C LEU A 3 33.56 -23.05 4.60
N PHE A 4 32.74 -22.30 5.34
CA PHE A 4 31.31 -22.52 5.40
C PHE A 4 30.58 -21.27 4.89
N ASN A 5 30.10 -21.31 3.64
CA ASN A 5 28.91 -20.55 3.29
C ASN A 5 27.80 -21.05 4.21
N LYS A 6 27.63 -20.42 5.38
CA LYS A 6 26.46 -20.66 6.23
C LYS A 6 25.26 -20.33 5.37
N GLY A 7 24.53 -21.37 4.94
CA GLY A 7 23.28 -21.20 4.24
C GLY A 7 22.36 -20.27 5.03
N GLU A 8 21.49 -19.58 4.30
CA GLU A 8 20.45 -18.74 4.85
C GLU A 8 19.69 -19.47 5.98
N LYS A 9 19.64 -18.86 7.18
CA LYS A 9 19.00 -19.47 8.35
C LYS A 9 17.55 -19.76 8.00
N LYS A 10 17.11 -21.01 8.19
CA LYS A 10 15.72 -21.38 7.94
C LYS A 10 14.87 -21.04 9.15
N ILE A 11 13.91 -20.15 8.96
CA ILE A 11 12.91 -19.75 9.94
C ILE A 11 11.54 -20.03 9.31
N TYR A 12 10.73 -20.84 9.99
CA TYR A 12 9.47 -21.37 9.45
C TYR A 12 8.22 -20.65 9.98
N HIS A 13 8.37 -19.73 10.92
CA HIS A 13 7.25 -18.98 11.48
C HIS A 13 7.70 -17.60 11.93
N VAL A 14 6.82 -16.60 11.83
CA VAL A 14 7.10 -15.22 12.25
C VAL A 14 7.42 -15.14 13.75
N ASP A 15 6.84 -16.03 14.56
CA ASP A 15 7.09 -16.09 16.01
C ASP A 15 8.50 -16.57 16.39
N HIS A 16 9.27 -17.07 15.43
CA HIS A 16 10.68 -17.44 15.63
C HIS A 16 11.65 -16.33 15.23
N LEU A 17 11.15 -15.18 14.78
CA LEU A 17 11.94 -13.97 14.58
C LEU A 17 12.13 -13.23 15.91
N PRO A 18 13.12 -12.33 15.99
CA PRO A 18 13.21 -11.37 17.09
C PRO A 18 11.89 -10.60 17.27
N GLU A 19 11.54 -10.29 18.51
CA GLU A 19 10.24 -9.70 18.85
C GLU A 19 9.99 -8.40 18.08
N GLU A 20 10.99 -7.53 17.97
CA GLU A 20 10.88 -6.26 17.23
C GLU A 20 10.55 -6.50 15.74
N MET A 21 11.10 -7.55 15.14
CA MET A 21 10.82 -7.91 13.74
C MET A 21 9.44 -8.54 13.58
N LYS A 22 9.02 -9.40 14.51
CA LYS A 22 7.66 -9.94 14.55
C LYS A 22 6.64 -8.80 14.61
N ILE A 23 6.82 -7.85 15.54
CA ILE A 23 5.96 -6.67 15.71
C ILE A 23 5.95 -5.83 14.42
N ALA A 24 7.11 -5.56 13.82
CA ALA A 24 7.21 -4.78 12.60
C ALA A 24 6.42 -5.42 11.44
N ILE A 25 6.62 -6.72 11.18
CA ILE A 25 5.95 -7.43 10.08
C ILE A 25 4.44 -7.44 10.26
N LYS A 26 3.94 -7.79 11.46
CA LYS A 26 2.50 -7.80 11.73
C LYS A 26 1.91 -6.39 11.53
N THR A 27 2.54 -5.39 12.13
CA THR A 27 2.10 -3.98 12.05
C THR A 27 1.99 -3.49 10.60
N ILE A 28 2.97 -3.73 9.73
CA ILE A 28 2.94 -3.20 8.35
C ILE A 28 1.97 -3.96 7.44
N ILE A 29 1.71 -5.25 7.71
CA ILE A 29 0.67 -6.01 7.01
C ILE A 29 -0.70 -5.38 7.29
N ASP A 30 -1.00 -5.12 8.57
CA ASP A 30 -2.28 -4.54 9.01
C ASP A 30 -2.41 -3.05 8.63
N SER A 31 -1.29 -2.35 8.40
CA SER A 31 -1.27 -0.92 8.05
C SER A 31 -1.35 -0.65 6.54
N THR A 32 -1.71 -1.64 5.72
CA THR A 32 -1.92 -1.45 4.27
C THR A 32 -3.16 -0.58 4.02
N LEU A 33 -3.08 0.35 3.06
CA LEU A 33 -4.16 1.31 2.75
C LEU A 33 -4.75 1.10 1.34
N PRO A 34 -5.43 -0.04 1.07
CA PRO A 34 -6.02 -0.30 -0.25
C PRO A 34 -7.08 0.75 -0.63
N GLU A 35 -7.84 1.27 0.33
CA GLU A 35 -8.85 2.31 0.10
C GLU A 35 -8.22 3.63 -0.37
N VAL A 36 -7.08 4.01 0.21
CA VAL A 36 -6.33 5.18 -0.25
C VAL A 36 -5.80 4.93 -1.66
N ALA A 37 -5.27 3.74 -1.96
CA ALA A 37 -4.83 3.40 -3.31
C ALA A 37 -5.97 3.55 -4.32
N LYS A 38 -7.15 2.99 -4.01
CA LYS A 38 -8.37 3.09 -4.82
C LYS A 38 -8.79 4.55 -5.04
N SER A 39 -8.69 5.41 -4.01
CA SER A 39 -9.01 6.85 -4.12
C SER A 39 -8.09 7.63 -5.05
N TYR A 40 -6.95 7.06 -5.46
CA TYR A 40 -6.05 7.59 -6.47
C TYR A 40 -6.11 6.83 -7.81
N GLY A 41 -6.99 5.83 -7.96
CA GLY A 41 -7.03 4.96 -9.14
C GLY A 41 -5.79 4.06 -9.25
N LEU A 42 -5.19 3.72 -8.11
CA LEU A 42 -4.05 2.83 -7.95
C LEU A 42 -4.49 1.49 -7.37
N ASN A 43 -3.67 0.46 -7.56
CA ASN A 43 -3.87 -0.87 -6.99
C ASN A 43 -2.52 -1.51 -6.63
N TYR A 44 -2.52 -2.55 -5.81
CA TYR A 44 -1.32 -3.36 -5.60
C TYR A 44 -1.24 -4.48 -6.65
N ALA A 45 -0.02 -4.80 -7.07
CA ALA A 45 0.20 -5.89 -8.03
C ALA A 45 -0.17 -7.21 -7.39
N TYR A 46 -0.83 -8.07 -8.15
CA TYR A 46 -1.04 -9.44 -7.75
C TYR A 46 -0.01 -10.32 -8.45
N PRO A 47 0.78 -11.11 -7.71
CA PRO A 47 1.69 -12.05 -8.32
C PRO A 47 0.91 -13.07 -9.16
N ARG A 48 1.37 -13.34 -10.39
CA ARG A 48 0.76 -14.38 -11.26
C ARG A 48 1.37 -15.76 -11.03
N VAL A 49 2.69 -15.83 -10.84
CA VAL A 49 3.44 -17.06 -10.61
C VAL A 49 4.57 -16.78 -9.63
N GLY A 50 4.57 -17.48 -8.49
CA GLY A 50 5.52 -17.21 -7.41
C GLY A 50 5.36 -15.81 -6.83
N GLU A 51 6.24 -15.41 -5.92
CA GLU A 51 6.32 -14.02 -5.44
C GLU A 51 7.63 -13.40 -5.94
N PRO A 52 7.59 -12.43 -6.89
CA PRO A 52 8.80 -11.82 -7.44
C PRO A 52 9.66 -11.09 -6.42
N ILE A 53 9.06 -10.46 -5.41
CA ILE A 53 9.79 -9.78 -4.34
C ILE A 53 9.55 -10.57 -3.06
N PHE A 54 10.26 -11.69 -2.94
CA PHE A 54 10.19 -12.57 -1.78
C PHE A 54 11.41 -12.41 -0.87
N ILE A 55 11.15 -12.17 0.41
CA ILE A 55 12.18 -12.04 1.45
C ILE A 55 11.97 -13.15 2.49
N PRO A 56 12.83 -14.18 2.51
CA PRO A 56 12.72 -15.23 3.51
C PRO A 56 13.05 -14.69 4.91
N PHE A 57 12.37 -15.22 5.93
CA PHE A 57 12.56 -14.79 7.32
C PHE A 57 14.02 -14.89 7.79
N GLY A 58 14.82 -15.80 7.23
CA GLY A 58 16.26 -15.89 7.49
C GLY A 58 17.04 -14.59 7.27
N ARG A 59 16.59 -13.71 6.36
CA ARG A 59 17.20 -12.38 6.11
C ARG A 59 16.72 -11.29 7.05
N LEU A 60 15.61 -11.55 7.73
CA LEU A 60 14.98 -10.66 8.70
C LEU A 60 15.34 -11.05 10.14
N ASP A 61 16.15 -12.09 10.32
CA ASP A 61 16.73 -12.47 11.61
C ASP A 61 17.87 -11.52 12.00
N GLY A 62 18.07 -11.31 13.30
CA GLY A 62 19.10 -10.40 13.80
C GLY A 62 18.87 -9.92 15.22
N LYS A 63 19.55 -8.83 15.59
CA LYS A 63 19.29 -8.09 16.82
C LYS A 63 18.88 -6.68 16.45
N PHE A 64 17.70 -6.27 16.89
CA PHE A 64 17.15 -4.95 16.61
C PHE A 64 17.04 -4.16 17.91
N LYS A 65 17.31 -2.86 17.83
CA LYS A 65 17.19 -1.97 19.00
C LYS A 65 15.73 -1.68 19.34
N ASP A 66 14.90 -1.59 18.31
CA ASP A 66 13.50 -1.20 18.36
C ASP A 66 12.78 -1.67 17.07
N THR A 67 11.45 -1.60 17.08
CA THR A 67 10.59 -1.98 15.95
C THR A 67 10.88 -1.16 14.69
N GLN A 68 11.26 0.12 14.82
CA GLN A 68 11.58 0.99 13.68
C GLN A 68 12.85 0.53 12.94
N LYS A 69 13.87 0.07 13.67
CA LYS A 69 15.06 -0.54 13.08
C LYS A 69 14.75 -1.87 12.40
N ALA A 70 13.87 -2.68 12.98
CA ALA A 70 13.39 -3.89 12.33
C ALA A 70 12.61 -3.57 11.03
N TYR A 71 11.73 -2.57 11.06
CA TYR A 71 11.04 -2.09 9.86
C TYR A 71 12.01 -1.55 8.79
N SER A 72 13.03 -0.79 9.20
CA SER A 72 14.07 -0.32 8.28
C SER A 72 14.80 -1.47 7.58
N LYS A 73 15.02 -2.58 8.30
CA LYS A 73 15.62 -3.80 7.73
C LYS A 73 14.70 -4.46 6.70
N ILE A 74 13.38 -4.48 6.93
CA ILE A 74 12.41 -4.96 5.93
C ILE A 74 12.54 -4.15 4.64
N LEU A 75 12.55 -2.81 4.74
CA LEU A 75 12.70 -1.93 3.59
C LEU A 75 14.03 -2.16 2.84
N GLU A 76 15.13 -2.34 3.57
CA GLU A 76 16.44 -2.65 2.99
C GLU A 76 16.41 -3.95 2.16
N GLU A 77 15.76 -5.01 2.67
CA GLU A 77 15.67 -6.28 1.97
C GLU A 77 14.70 -6.23 0.77
N VAL A 78 13.62 -5.45 0.87
CA VAL A 78 12.74 -5.14 -0.28
C VAL A 78 13.54 -4.44 -1.37
N GLU A 79 14.33 -3.42 -1.03
CA GLU A 79 15.11 -2.66 -1.99
C GLU A 79 16.11 -3.54 -2.76
N LYS A 80 16.78 -4.47 -2.05
CA LYS A 80 17.69 -5.45 -2.67
C LYS A 80 17.00 -6.38 -3.66
N ALA A 81 15.74 -6.72 -3.40
CA ALA A 81 14.95 -7.62 -4.25
C ALA A 81 14.16 -6.86 -5.34
N LYS A 82 14.04 -5.53 -5.22
CA LYS A 82 13.19 -4.67 -6.04
C LYS A 82 13.49 -4.79 -7.53
N GLU A 83 14.75 -4.61 -7.94
CA GLU A 83 15.09 -4.50 -9.36
C GLU A 83 14.65 -5.74 -10.16
N ILE A 84 15.01 -6.92 -9.67
CA ILE A 84 14.64 -8.21 -10.28
C ILE A 84 13.12 -8.43 -10.19
N GLY A 85 12.52 -8.15 -9.05
CA GLY A 85 11.10 -8.39 -8.85
C GLY A 85 10.20 -7.47 -9.69
N ILE A 86 10.54 -6.18 -9.79
CA ILE A 86 9.82 -5.21 -10.63
C ILE A 86 9.95 -5.58 -12.11
N SER A 87 11.13 -6.02 -12.56
CA SER A 87 11.28 -6.52 -13.94
C SER A 87 10.32 -7.69 -14.23
N LYS A 88 10.14 -8.60 -13.27
CA LYS A 88 9.18 -9.70 -13.42
C LYS A 88 7.72 -9.23 -13.40
N TYR A 89 7.39 -8.28 -12.52
CA TYR A 89 6.06 -7.67 -12.52
C TYR A 89 5.78 -6.92 -13.84
N GLN A 90 6.78 -6.29 -14.46
CA GLN A 90 6.65 -5.63 -15.76
C GLN A 90 6.31 -6.62 -16.89
N GLU A 91 6.80 -7.87 -16.85
CA GLU A 91 6.36 -8.89 -17.82
C GLU A 91 4.84 -9.14 -17.74
N TRP A 92 4.25 -9.06 -16.55
CA TRP A 92 2.82 -9.28 -16.33
C TRP A 92 1.98 -8.04 -16.57
N TYR A 93 2.54 -6.88 -16.26
CA TYR A 93 1.89 -5.57 -16.30
C TYR A 93 2.68 -4.61 -17.19
N ALA A 94 2.85 -4.96 -18.47
CA ALA A 94 3.77 -4.31 -19.41
C ALA A 94 3.62 -2.80 -19.57
N LYS A 95 2.42 -2.25 -19.32
CA LYS A 95 2.13 -0.81 -19.44
C LYS A 95 1.91 -0.13 -18.09
N ALA A 96 2.11 -0.84 -16.98
CA ALA A 96 1.87 -0.28 -15.67
C ALA A 96 2.98 0.69 -15.25
N LYS A 97 2.56 1.72 -14.50
CA LYS A 97 3.48 2.56 -13.74
C LYS A 97 3.57 2.01 -12.33
N PHE A 98 4.76 1.64 -11.90
CA PHE A 98 5.02 1.18 -10.54
C PHE A 98 5.42 2.34 -9.63
N TYR A 99 5.06 2.25 -8.37
CA TYR A 99 5.33 3.21 -7.30
C TYR A 99 6.20 2.51 -6.23
N ASP A 100 7.11 3.25 -5.59
CA ASP A 100 8.04 2.73 -4.58
C ASP A 100 7.39 2.55 -3.19
N HIS A 101 6.22 1.92 -3.19
CA HIS A 101 5.48 1.52 -2.01
C HIS A 101 4.94 0.11 -2.22
N TYR A 102 5.03 -0.73 -1.19
CA TYR A 102 4.77 -2.17 -1.30
C TYR A 102 3.80 -2.62 -0.24
N ARG A 103 2.75 -3.35 -0.65
CA ARG A 103 1.93 -4.13 0.28
C ARG A 103 2.71 -5.37 0.69
N ILE A 104 2.95 -5.50 1.98
CA ILE A 104 3.60 -6.68 2.54
C ILE A 104 2.55 -7.76 2.83
N THR A 105 2.89 -9.02 2.53
CA THR A 105 2.04 -10.20 2.81
C THR A 105 2.89 -11.35 3.34
N PHE A 106 2.30 -12.28 4.10
CA PHE A 106 2.97 -13.55 4.40
C PHE A 106 3.04 -14.41 3.14
N TYR A 107 4.19 -15.02 2.89
CA TYR A 107 4.39 -15.87 1.72
C TYR A 107 5.29 -17.08 2.03
N SER A 108 5.09 -18.16 1.29
CA SER A 108 5.94 -19.34 1.34
C SER A 108 6.16 -19.91 -0.06
N THR A 109 7.36 -20.45 -0.30
CA THR A 109 7.72 -21.12 -1.54
C THR A 109 8.46 -22.41 -1.27
N VAL A 110 8.45 -23.32 -2.25
CA VAL A 110 9.21 -24.57 -2.20
C VAL A 110 10.28 -24.51 -3.29
N ASP A 111 11.54 -24.53 -2.86
CA ASP A 111 12.69 -24.62 -3.76
C ASP A 111 13.27 -26.04 -3.75
N LYS A 112 13.66 -26.56 -4.91
CA LYS A 112 14.14 -27.95 -5.04
C LYS A 112 15.41 -28.23 -4.23
N ASN A 113 16.27 -27.21 -4.03
CA ASN A 113 17.56 -27.35 -3.35
C ASN A 113 17.52 -26.85 -1.91
N LYS A 114 16.67 -25.85 -1.62
CA LYS A 114 16.55 -25.23 -0.29
C LYS A 114 15.36 -25.74 0.51
N GLY A 115 14.45 -26.51 -0.08
CA GLY A 115 13.20 -26.95 0.54
C GLY A 115 12.20 -25.81 0.72
N MET A 116 11.29 -25.96 1.68
CA MET A 116 10.32 -24.91 1.99
C MET A 116 11.01 -23.69 2.61
N MET A 117 10.71 -22.51 2.08
CA MET A 117 11.14 -21.20 2.58
C MET A 117 9.90 -20.38 2.92
N ILE A 118 9.90 -19.75 4.08
CA ILE A 118 8.80 -18.93 4.58
C ILE A 118 9.34 -17.52 4.82
N GLY A 119 8.53 -16.51 4.53
CA GLY A 119 8.94 -15.13 4.58
C GLY A 119 7.78 -14.17 4.31
N ILE A 120 8.13 -13.02 3.74
CA ILE A 120 7.19 -12.03 3.28
C ILE A 120 7.28 -11.84 1.77
N GLY A 121 6.14 -11.55 1.14
CA GLY A 121 6.06 -11.01 -0.21
C GLY A 121 5.87 -9.50 -0.16
N ALA A 122 6.37 -8.78 -1.17
CA ALA A 122 6.22 -7.34 -1.29
C ALA A 122 5.63 -6.98 -2.66
N ASN A 123 4.37 -6.58 -2.64
CA ASN A 123 3.58 -6.35 -3.85
C ASN A 123 3.59 -4.85 -4.17
N PRO A 124 4.18 -4.40 -5.29
CA PRO A 124 4.28 -2.98 -5.57
C PRO A 124 2.91 -2.34 -5.80
N LEU A 125 2.75 -1.11 -5.35
CA LEU A 125 1.68 -0.23 -5.77
C LEU A 125 1.88 0.13 -7.25
N LEU A 126 0.80 0.18 -8.02
CA LEU A 126 0.85 0.47 -9.44
C LEU A 126 -0.40 1.20 -9.95
N ALA A 127 -0.24 1.84 -11.10
CA ALA A 127 -1.33 2.25 -11.97
C ALA A 127 -1.29 1.42 -13.25
N THR A 128 -2.40 0.77 -13.60
CA THR A 128 -2.59 0.16 -14.92
C THR A 128 -3.43 1.09 -15.78
N PRO A 129 -3.10 1.26 -17.07
CA PRO A 129 -3.94 2.02 -17.99
C PRO A 129 -5.36 1.44 -18.04
N ASP A 130 -6.36 2.27 -17.76
CA ASP A 130 -7.77 1.91 -17.90
C ASP A 130 -8.25 2.23 -19.33
N GLU A 131 -8.74 1.23 -20.06
CA GLU A 131 -9.21 1.39 -21.44
C GLU A 131 -10.32 2.43 -21.59
N ARG A 132 -11.16 2.63 -20.57
CA ARG A 132 -12.22 3.65 -20.57
C ARG A 132 -11.62 5.04 -20.54
N ILE A 133 -10.54 5.23 -19.78
CA ILE A 133 -9.80 6.49 -19.71
C ILE A 133 -9.00 6.71 -20.98
N LEU A 134 -8.39 5.66 -21.55
CA LEU A 134 -7.68 5.75 -22.83
C LEU A 134 -8.59 6.16 -23.99
N LYS A 135 -9.88 5.78 -23.97
CA LYS A 135 -10.86 6.27 -24.95
C LYS A 135 -11.11 7.78 -24.82
N ILE A 136 -11.07 8.32 -23.60
CA ILE A 136 -11.22 9.76 -23.34
C ILE A 136 -9.98 10.53 -23.81
N SER A 137 -8.79 9.89 -23.81
CA SER A 137 -7.53 10.52 -24.22
C SER A 137 -7.58 11.20 -25.59
N GLN A 138 -8.32 10.63 -26.56
CA GLN A 138 -8.50 11.21 -27.90
C GLN A 138 -9.24 12.56 -27.89
N TYR A 139 -10.12 12.77 -26.91
CA TYR A 139 -10.93 13.99 -26.79
C TYR A 139 -10.22 15.11 -26.02
N ILE A 140 -9.14 14.77 -25.31
CA ILE A 140 -8.38 15.69 -24.45
C ILE A 140 -6.98 16.00 -24.98
N GLU A 141 -6.58 15.38 -26.09
CA GLU A 141 -5.27 15.57 -26.68
C GLU A 141 -5.03 17.06 -27.00
N GLY A 142 -3.89 17.58 -26.53
CA GLY A 142 -3.50 18.98 -26.69
C GLY A 142 -4.29 20.00 -25.85
N LYS A 143 -5.25 19.57 -25.02
CA LYS A 143 -6.09 20.44 -24.19
C LYS A 143 -5.58 20.57 -22.76
N LYS A 144 -6.00 21.65 -22.09
CA LYS A 144 -5.90 21.78 -20.63
C LYS A 144 -7.06 21.04 -19.98
N VAL A 145 -6.74 20.09 -19.12
CA VAL A 145 -7.73 19.19 -18.50
C VAL A 145 -7.71 19.36 -16.98
N LEU A 146 -8.87 19.63 -16.38
CA LEU A 146 -9.02 19.62 -14.92
C LEU A 146 -9.81 18.39 -14.48
N ILE A 147 -9.21 17.55 -13.63
CA ILE A 147 -9.90 16.44 -12.97
C ILE A 147 -10.35 16.92 -11.58
N THR A 148 -11.64 16.80 -11.29
CA THR A 148 -12.21 17.43 -10.08
C THR A 148 -11.93 16.70 -8.76
N ASN A 149 -11.28 15.53 -8.80
CA ASN A 149 -10.86 14.77 -7.62
C ASN A 149 -9.69 13.82 -7.97
N SER A 150 -9.21 13.05 -6.99
CA SER A 150 -8.07 12.14 -7.12
C SER A 150 -8.38 10.77 -7.74
N ALA A 151 -9.65 10.40 -7.93
CA ALA A 151 -10.09 9.02 -8.19
C ALA A 151 -9.42 8.34 -9.40
N ILE A 152 -8.96 9.13 -10.38
CA ILE A 152 -8.27 8.65 -11.58
C ILE A 152 -6.87 9.25 -11.72
N ALA A 153 -6.30 9.83 -10.66
CA ALA A 153 -5.00 10.53 -10.71
C ALA A 153 -3.85 9.59 -11.12
N GLY A 154 -3.91 8.31 -10.76
CA GLY A 154 -2.99 7.28 -11.23
C GLY A 154 -3.00 7.08 -12.74
N GLN A 155 -4.04 7.54 -13.44
CA GLN A 155 -4.16 7.45 -14.89
C GLN A 155 -3.49 8.61 -15.63
N ILE A 156 -3.17 9.72 -14.93
CA ILE A 156 -2.53 10.91 -15.51
C ILE A 156 -1.27 10.58 -16.33
N PRO A 157 -0.36 9.70 -15.88
CA PRO A 157 0.83 9.31 -16.66
C PRO A 157 0.52 8.68 -18.03
N PHE A 158 -0.71 8.22 -18.26
CA PHE A 158 -1.17 7.64 -19.52
C PHE A 158 -2.03 8.59 -20.36
N MET A 159 -2.26 9.82 -19.88
CA MET A 159 -3.00 10.86 -20.59
C MET A 159 -2.03 11.73 -21.39
N ASN A 160 -2.27 11.88 -22.69
CA ASN A 160 -1.49 12.79 -23.54
C ASN A 160 -2.09 14.21 -23.52
N ALA A 161 -2.13 14.85 -22.34
CA ALA A 161 -2.75 16.16 -22.14
C ALA A 161 -2.08 16.97 -21.02
N ASN A 162 -2.33 18.28 -20.95
CA ASN A 162 -1.90 19.12 -19.83
C ASN A 162 -2.91 19.00 -18.69
N VAL A 163 -2.68 18.01 -17.81
CA VAL A 163 -3.63 17.63 -16.76
C VAL A 163 -3.28 18.29 -15.43
N ARG A 164 -4.30 18.82 -14.77
CA ARG A 164 -4.29 19.13 -13.34
C ARG A 164 -5.41 18.39 -12.62
N PHE A 165 -5.24 18.10 -11.35
CA PHE A 165 -6.29 17.50 -10.53
C PHE A 165 -6.39 18.10 -9.13
N LYS A 166 -7.60 18.05 -8.59
CA LYS A 166 -7.87 18.39 -7.20
C LYS A 166 -7.62 17.18 -6.30
N ASP A 167 -6.70 17.32 -5.36
CA ASP A 167 -6.32 16.25 -4.44
C ASP A 167 -6.91 16.50 -3.05
N ASN A 168 -8.19 16.15 -2.88
CA ASN A 168 -8.86 16.33 -1.59
C ASN A 168 -8.47 15.26 -0.55
N VAL A 169 -7.72 14.23 -0.98
CA VAL A 169 -7.31 13.11 -0.12
C VAL A 169 -6.01 13.44 0.61
N ILE A 170 -5.03 14.03 -0.07
CA ILE A 170 -3.74 14.38 0.54
C ILE A 170 -3.89 15.39 1.68
N GLU A 171 -4.83 16.33 1.56
CA GLU A 171 -5.14 17.32 2.60
C GLU A 171 -5.64 16.68 3.90
N ARG A 172 -6.12 15.44 3.82
CA ARG A 172 -6.61 14.64 4.94
C ARG A 172 -5.63 13.56 5.39
N LYS A 173 -4.38 13.56 4.91
CA LYS A 173 -3.36 12.52 5.18
C LYS A 173 -3.32 12.12 6.66
N ASP A 174 -3.06 13.07 7.56
CA ASP A 174 -2.87 12.76 8.98
C ASP A 174 -4.15 12.23 9.63
N GLU A 175 -5.30 12.79 9.24
CA GLU A 175 -6.61 12.37 9.72
C GLU A 175 -6.96 10.94 9.30
N ILE A 176 -6.67 10.59 8.04
CA ILE A 176 -6.84 9.23 7.51
C ILE A 176 -5.91 8.26 8.24
N ILE A 177 -4.61 8.60 8.36
CA ILE A 177 -3.63 7.75 9.04
C ILE A 177 -4.05 7.52 10.50
N ASP A 178 -4.47 8.57 11.20
CA ASP A 178 -4.92 8.47 12.60
C ASP A 178 -6.15 7.56 12.74
N ALA A 179 -7.08 7.61 11.79
CA ALA A 179 -8.24 6.73 11.77
C ALA A 179 -7.84 5.25 11.60
N PHE A 180 -6.95 4.94 10.65
CA PHE A 180 -6.46 3.57 10.44
C PHE A 180 -5.61 3.06 11.61
N LEU A 181 -4.74 3.90 12.18
CA LEU A 181 -3.99 3.56 13.39
C LEU A 181 -4.92 3.24 14.55
N TRP A 182 -5.97 4.04 14.74
CA TRP A 182 -6.99 3.78 15.75
C TRP A 182 -7.72 2.47 15.49
N ALA A 183 -8.14 2.21 14.25
CA ALA A 183 -8.85 1.01 13.87
C ALA A 183 -8.02 -0.24 14.15
N ASN A 184 -6.78 -0.27 13.66
CA ASN A 184 -5.86 -1.38 13.86
C ASN A 184 -5.55 -1.58 15.34
N LYS A 185 -5.17 -0.52 16.06
CA LYS A 185 -4.91 -0.62 17.50
C LYS A 185 -6.13 -1.15 18.26
N THR A 186 -7.33 -0.65 17.96
CA THR A 186 -8.57 -1.09 18.60
C THR A 186 -8.85 -2.56 18.31
N PHE A 187 -8.60 -3.01 17.08
CA PHE A 187 -8.74 -4.42 16.72
C PHE A 187 -7.80 -5.30 17.55
N HIS A 188 -6.50 -4.97 17.60
CA HIS A 188 -5.54 -5.77 18.36
C HIS A 188 -5.79 -5.76 19.86
N ASP A 189 -6.17 -4.61 20.43
CA ASP A 189 -6.44 -4.50 21.88
C ASP A 189 -7.65 -5.35 22.30
N ARG A 190 -8.65 -5.52 21.42
CA ARG A 190 -9.93 -6.19 21.73
C ARG A 190 -10.01 -7.65 21.27
N TYR A 191 -9.44 -7.98 20.11
CA TYR A 191 -9.73 -9.23 19.41
C TYR A 191 -8.48 -10.06 19.11
N ASP A 192 -7.29 -9.46 19.05
CA ASP A 192 -6.05 -10.21 18.83
C ASP A 192 -5.50 -10.78 20.14
N LYS A 193 -5.01 -12.02 20.10
CA LYS A 193 -4.44 -12.70 21.26
C LYS A 193 -3.11 -12.09 21.67
N ASP A 194 -2.32 -11.66 20.68
CA ASP A 194 -0.98 -11.14 20.91
C ASP A 194 -1.01 -9.68 21.38
N LYS A 195 -2.07 -8.93 21.07
CA LYS A 195 -2.21 -7.49 21.33
C LYS A 195 -1.02 -6.67 20.83
N ILE A 196 -0.46 -7.09 19.70
CA ILE A 196 0.74 -6.51 19.10
C ILE A 196 0.32 -5.54 18.00
N TYR A 197 0.59 -4.25 18.20
CA TYR A 197 0.53 -3.24 17.14
C TYR A 197 1.40 -2.03 17.51
N ASP A 198 2.38 -1.71 16.66
CA ASP A 198 3.26 -0.55 16.86
C ASP A 198 2.74 0.65 16.06
N THR A 199 2.14 1.61 16.75
CA THR A 199 1.52 2.78 16.10
C THR A 199 2.53 3.67 15.37
N GLU A 200 3.79 3.72 15.84
CA GLU A 200 4.80 4.53 15.19
C GLU A 200 5.24 3.88 13.87
N VAL A 201 5.45 2.56 13.86
CA VAL A 201 5.80 1.83 12.63
C VAL A 201 4.64 1.89 11.63
N GLY A 202 3.40 1.70 12.11
CA GLY A 202 2.20 1.86 11.30
C GLY A 202 2.12 3.24 10.64
N ARG A 203 2.36 4.32 11.43
CA ARG A 203 2.38 5.69 10.92
C ARG A 203 3.46 5.89 9.87
N THR A 204 4.69 5.42 10.12
CA THR A 204 5.80 5.53 9.16
C THR A 204 5.45 4.82 7.84
N TYR A 205 4.95 3.58 7.91
CA TYR A 205 4.60 2.79 6.73
C TYR A 205 3.48 3.44 5.90
N MET A 206 2.40 3.90 6.56
CA MET A 206 1.30 4.59 5.88
C MET A 206 1.72 5.94 5.31
N SER A 207 2.54 6.70 6.04
CA SER A 207 3.04 8.00 5.58
C SER A 207 3.85 7.87 4.30
N ARG A 208 4.68 6.83 4.20
CA ARG A 208 5.47 6.55 2.98
C ARG A 208 4.60 6.35 1.74
N MET A 209 3.40 5.78 1.87
CA MET A 209 2.49 5.65 0.73
C MET A 209 2.04 7.03 0.22
N PHE A 210 1.60 7.90 1.12
CA PHE A 210 1.21 9.26 0.76
C PHE A 210 2.38 10.07 0.20
N ASP A 211 3.57 9.90 0.75
CA ASP A 211 4.78 10.58 0.29
C ASP A 211 5.13 10.12 -1.12
N GLU A 212 5.04 8.82 -1.41
CA GLU A 212 5.29 8.27 -2.75
C GLU A 212 4.26 8.75 -3.79
N ILE A 213 2.97 8.79 -3.42
CA ILE A 213 1.91 9.36 -4.26
C ILE A 213 2.19 10.85 -4.51
N SER A 214 2.59 11.59 -3.47
CA SER A 214 2.91 13.02 -3.55
C SER A 214 4.11 13.30 -4.43
N ASN A 215 5.18 12.52 -4.30
CA ASN A 215 6.38 12.66 -5.12
C ASN A 215 6.07 12.39 -6.59
N THR A 216 5.20 11.42 -6.87
CA THR A 216 4.88 11.00 -8.23
C THR A 216 3.82 11.85 -8.93
N LEU A 217 2.80 12.31 -8.19
CA LEU A 217 1.64 13.01 -8.73
C LEU A 217 1.56 14.49 -8.33
N GLY A 218 2.40 14.94 -7.40
CA GLY A 218 2.34 16.30 -6.84
C GLY A 218 2.44 17.41 -7.87
N ASN A 219 3.23 17.20 -8.93
CA ASN A 219 3.37 18.18 -10.02
C ASN A 219 2.09 18.40 -10.83
N PHE A 220 1.12 17.48 -10.78
CA PHE A 220 -0.18 17.60 -11.44
C PHE A 220 -1.27 18.16 -10.50
N ARG A 221 -0.98 18.39 -9.22
CA ARG A 221 -1.98 18.94 -8.30
C ARG A 221 -2.26 20.41 -8.60
N GLY A 222 -3.47 20.82 -8.26
CA GLY A 222 -3.89 22.22 -8.23
C GLY A 222 -5.01 22.54 -9.21
N ASP A 223 -5.33 23.82 -9.26
CA ASP A 223 -6.35 24.36 -10.16
C ASP A 223 -5.73 24.84 -11.48
N GLN A 224 -6.54 24.83 -12.53
CA GLN A 224 -6.25 25.55 -13.76
C GLN A 224 -7.55 25.92 -14.48
N GLU A 225 -7.48 26.96 -15.30
CA GLU A 225 -8.46 27.15 -16.37
C GLU A 225 -8.33 25.97 -17.36
N ALA A 226 -9.45 25.32 -17.68
CA ALA A 226 -9.45 24.07 -18.42
C ALA A 226 -10.43 24.11 -19.59
N ASP A 227 -9.99 23.60 -20.73
CA ASP A 227 -10.84 23.37 -21.91
C ASP A 227 -11.77 22.17 -21.67
N VAL A 228 -11.35 21.22 -20.84
CA VAL A 228 -12.10 20.01 -20.48
C VAL A 228 -12.06 19.81 -18.98
N VAL A 229 -13.24 19.59 -18.39
CA VAL A 229 -13.37 19.18 -17.00
C VAL A 229 -13.81 17.73 -16.95
N ILE A 230 -13.03 16.88 -16.29
CA ILE A 230 -13.38 15.48 -16.02
C ILE A 230 -13.87 15.41 -14.58
N VAL A 231 -15.07 14.87 -14.39
CA VAL A 231 -15.69 14.65 -13.08
C VAL A 231 -15.78 13.15 -12.82
N PRO A 232 -14.80 12.53 -12.15
CA PRO A 232 -14.91 11.13 -11.78
C PRO A 232 -16.01 10.95 -10.73
N VAL A 233 -16.98 10.09 -11.03
CA VAL A 233 -18.05 9.72 -10.10
C VAL A 233 -17.81 8.28 -9.65
N ILE A 234 -17.58 8.08 -8.36
CA ILE A 234 -17.51 6.75 -7.74
C ILE A 234 -18.90 6.47 -7.17
N ALA A 235 -19.59 5.46 -7.71
CA ALA A 235 -20.96 5.10 -7.33
C ALA A 235 -21.02 4.00 -6.25
N GLU A 236 -19.90 3.65 -5.63
CA GLU A 236 -19.79 2.55 -4.68
C GLU A 236 -19.57 3.05 -3.25
N GLY A 237 -20.16 2.34 -2.28
CA GLY A 237 -19.84 2.47 -0.86
C GLY A 237 -20.87 3.20 0.00
N LYS A 238 -20.64 3.15 1.31
CA LYS A 238 -21.42 3.92 2.31
C LYS A 238 -20.76 5.28 2.51
N THR A 239 -21.22 6.26 1.75
CA THR A 239 -20.57 7.59 1.70
C THR A 239 -20.93 8.46 2.90
N PHE A 240 -19.93 9.03 3.58
CA PHE A 240 -20.16 10.01 4.64
C PHE A 240 -19.57 11.38 4.24
N TYR A 241 -20.44 12.25 3.71
CA TYR A 241 -20.05 13.59 3.29
C TYR A 241 -19.77 14.53 4.48
N GLY A 242 -18.63 15.21 4.42
CA GLY A 242 -18.31 16.32 5.32
C GLY A 242 -17.88 15.94 6.73
N LYS A 243 -17.57 14.66 7.00
CA LYS A 243 -17.09 14.18 8.29
C LYS A 243 -15.66 13.67 8.22
N LYS A 244 -14.97 13.70 9.37
CA LYS A 244 -13.72 12.96 9.54
C LYS A 244 -14.01 11.46 9.48
N VAL A 245 -13.10 10.68 8.91
CA VAL A 245 -13.16 9.22 8.76
C VAL A 245 -13.46 8.56 10.10
N LEU A 246 -12.70 8.90 11.15
CA LEU A 246 -12.91 8.30 12.46
C LEU A 246 -14.27 8.64 13.08
N GLU A 247 -14.81 9.83 12.81
CA GLU A 247 -16.15 10.22 13.26
C GLU A 247 -17.21 9.43 12.51
N ALA A 248 -17.08 9.30 11.18
CA ALA A 248 -17.97 8.50 10.36
C ALA A 248 -17.97 7.02 10.78
N TRP A 249 -16.81 6.44 11.09
CA TRP A 249 -16.70 5.04 11.53
C TRP A 249 -17.34 4.78 12.90
N LYS A 250 -17.53 5.80 13.73
CA LYS A 250 -18.23 5.69 15.02
C LYS A 250 -19.75 5.77 14.92
N GLU A 251 -20.28 5.95 13.72
CA GLU A 251 -21.71 5.97 13.44
C GLU A 251 -22.17 4.70 12.73
N GLU A 252 -23.49 4.44 12.74
CA GLU A 252 -24.04 3.34 11.95
C GLU A 252 -23.84 3.61 10.45
N PRO A 253 -23.47 2.58 9.67
CA PRO A 253 -23.40 1.16 10.04
C PRO A 253 -22.01 0.65 10.45
N PHE A 254 -20.98 1.51 10.43
CA PHE A 254 -19.60 1.12 10.74
C PHE A 254 -19.41 0.80 12.22
N LYS A 255 -20.12 1.50 13.10
CA LYS A 255 -20.13 1.22 14.53
C LYS A 255 -20.45 -0.26 14.80
N LYS A 256 -21.52 -0.78 14.20
CA LYS A 256 -21.87 -2.19 14.32
C LYS A 256 -20.78 -3.12 13.77
N MET A 257 -20.17 -2.77 12.63
CA MET A 257 -19.05 -3.55 12.08
C MET A 257 -17.87 -3.63 13.05
N ILE A 258 -17.55 -2.54 13.74
CA ILE A 258 -16.48 -2.47 14.77
C ILE A 258 -16.82 -3.32 15.99
N GLU A 259 -18.08 -3.27 16.44
CA GLU A 259 -18.59 -4.12 17.53
C GLU A 259 -18.55 -5.61 17.17
N ASP A 260 -18.78 -5.94 15.90
CA ASP A 260 -18.70 -7.30 15.35
C ASP A 260 -17.25 -7.72 14.98
N GLY A 261 -16.25 -6.86 15.20
CA GLY A 261 -14.83 -7.15 14.89
C GLY A 261 -14.47 -7.10 13.38
N ARG A 262 -15.35 -6.53 12.54
CA ARG A 262 -15.22 -6.47 11.06
C ARG A 262 -14.50 -5.20 10.58
N PHE A 263 -13.31 -4.93 11.13
CA PHE A 263 -12.51 -3.74 10.79
C PHE A 263 -12.04 -3.72 9.33
N HIS A 264 -11.90 -4.88 8.70
CA HIS A 264 -11.50 -5.01 7.29
C HIS A 264 -12.58 -4.52 6.30
N GLU A 265 -13.77 -4.18 6.78
CA GLU A 265 -14.88 -3.64 5.97
C GLU A 265 -15.08 -2.13 6.16
N LEU A 266 -14.18 -1.46 6.88
CA LEU A 266 -14.22 -0.02 7.04
C LEU A 266 -13.79 0.67 5.73
N GLU A 267 -14.64 1.54 5.21
CA GLU A 267 -14.41 2.29 3.97
C GLU A 267 -14.23 3.78 4.27
N ILE A 268 -13.43 4.49 3.46
CA ILE A 268 -13.19 5.94 3.61
C ILE A 268 -13.96 6.82 2.60
N THR A 269 -14.75 6.19 1.73
CA THR A 269 -15.53 6.86 0.67
C THR A 269 -16.63 7.75 1.21
#